data_AF-A0AAW1SU54-F1
#
_entry.id   AF-A0AAW1SU54-F1
#
_cell.length_a   1.000
_cell.length_b   1.000
_cell.length_c   1.000
_cell.angle_alpha   90.00
_cell.angle_beta   90.00
_cell.angle_gamma   90.00
#
_symmetry.space_group_name_H-M   'P 1'
#
loop_
_entity.id
_entity.type
_entity.pdbx_description
1 polymer ?
#
loop_
_entity_poly.entity_id
_entity_poly.type
_entity_poly.pdbx_seq_one_letter_code
_entity_poly.pdbx_strand_id
1 'polypeptide(L)'
;MRSPDRHLRRAAVQLLSAAAHHKPQLVVAHLPGVMPVLYEQAKIDPSMVREVDLGPFKHKIDDGLELRKAAFECMGVLLDACPNRIDFSSHLRLLESGLQDHYDVKMPCHSLLAKMSQVAPGPVLAELDRLVEPLAKTLMAPVKSSAVKQEIDRNEDMIRSCLRAVDAVSRIHNIETNAAFKGFMTNTVSKGPLQAKLKTIKEERAEAEGTGLTQ
;
A
#
# COMPACT_ATOMS: atom_id res chain seq x y z
N MET A 1 -19.48 10.23 2.16
CA MET A 1 -18.28 9.99 2.99
C MET A 1 -18.14 10.91 4.21
N ARG A 2 -19.06 11.85 4.48
CA ARG A 2 -19.04 12.67 5.71
C ARG A 2 -20.11 12.26 6.73
N SER A 3 -20.69 11.07 6.56
CA SER A 3 -21.70 10.55 7.49
C SER A 3 -21.06 10.30 8.86
N PRO A 4 -21.77 10.53 9.98
CA PRO A 4 -21.32 10.08 11.29
C PRO A 4 -21.17 8.55 11.35
N ASP A 5 -21.96 7.81 10.55
CA ASP A 5 -21.87 6.36 10.47
C ASP A 5 -20.67 5.92 9.59
N ARG A 6 -19.71 5.26 10.23
CA ARG A 6 -18.52 4.67 9.58
C ARG A 6 -18.87 3.64 8.51
N HIS A 7 -19.94 2.86 8.67
CA HIS A 7 -20.32 1.85 7.68
C HIS A 7 -20.84 2.53 6.42
N LEU A 8 -21.62 3.60 6.56
CA LEU A 8 -22.05 4.41 5.43
C LEU A 8 -20.88 5.14 4.76
N ARG A 9 -19.87 5.58 5.52
CA ARG A 9 -18.63 6.12 4.93
C ARG A 9 -17.90 5.07 4.10
N ARG A 10 -17.75 3.85 4.62
CA ARG A 10 -17.10 2.73 3.90
C ARG A 10 -17.86 2.35 2.65
N ALA A 11 -19.19 2.21 2.73
CA ALA A 11 -20.04 1.93 1.57
C ALA A 11 -19.91 3.02 0.50
N ALA A 12 -19.81 4.29 0.89
CA ALA A 12 -19.59 5.40 -0.05
C ALA A 12 -18.22 5.34 -0.72
N VAL A 13 -17.16 4.91 -0.01
CA VAL A 13 -15.83 4.68 -0.59
C VAL A 13 -15.87 3.52 -1.59
N GLN A 14 -16.52 2.40 -1.23
CA GLN A 14 -16.67 1.25 -2.12
C GLN A 14 -17.50 1.57 -3.37
N LEU A 15 -18.55 2.39 -3.23
CA LEU A 15 -19.32 2.90 -4.37
C LEU A 15 -18.44 3.76 -5.29
N LEU A 16 -17.60 4.64 -4.73
CA LEU A 16 -16.65 5.41 -5.52
C LEU A 16 -15.69 4.50 -6.28
N SER A 17 -15.09 3.48 -5.62
CA SER A 17 -14.24 2.50 -6.28
C SER A 17 -14.96 1.80 -7.44
N ALA A 18 -16.18 1.31 -7.20
CA ALA A 18 -16.96 0.63 -8.23
C ALA A 18 -17.31 1.56 -9.41
N ALA A 19 -17.71 2.80 -9.13
CA ALA A 19 -18.02 3.79 -10.15
C ALA A 19 -16.78 4.17 -10.96
N ALA A 20 -15.64 4.39 -10.29
CA ALA A 20 -14.36 4.69 -10.94
C ALA A 20 -13.89 3.54 -11.84
N HIS A 21 -14.01 2.29 -11.37
CA HIS A 21 -13.61 1.11 -12.13
C HIS A 21 -14.45 0.91 -13.40
N HIS A 22 -15.78 1.00 -13.30
CA HIS A 22 -16.66 0.64 -14.42
C HIS A 22 -17.02 1.81 -15.33
N LYS A 23 -17.13 3.02 -14.78
CA LYS A 23 -17.54 4.23 -15.52
C LYS A 23 -16.76 5.46 -15.01
N PRO A 24 -15.43 5.54 -15.27
CA PRO A 24 -14.58 6.64 -14.83
C PRO A 24 -15.14 8.03 -15.15
N GLN A 25 -15.77 8.20 -16.31
CA GLN A 25 -16.38 9.45 -16.76
C GLN A 25 -17.44 10.02 -15.81
N LEU A 26 -18.11 9.17 -15.01
CA LEU A 26 -19.07 9.62 -14.01
C LEU A 26 -18.41 10.21 -12.78
N VAL A 27 -17.16 9.85 -12.48
CA VAL A 27 -16.46 10.31 -11.28
C VAL A 27 -15.52 11.48 -11.55
N VAL A 28 -14.93 11.56 -12.75
CA VAL A 28 -13.87 12.52 -13.11
C VAL A 28 -14.24 13.97 -12.76
N ALA A 29 -15.47 14.41 -13.07
CA ALA A 29 -15.92 15.78 -12.82
C ALA A 29 -16.02 16.11 -11.32
N HIS A 30 -16.18 15.10 -10.46
CA HIS A 30 -16.38 15.26 -9.02
C HIS A 30 -15.10 15.03 -8.21
N LEU A 31 -14.04 14.46 -8.81
CA LEU A 31 -12.78 14.16 -8.11
C LEU A 31 -12.21 15.36 -7.34
N PRO A 32 -12.17 16.61 -7.85
CA PRO A 32 -11.64 17.73 -7.07
C PRO A 32 -12.31 17.92 -5.71
N GLY A 33 -13.62 17.66 -5.60
CA GLY A 33 -14.35 17.73 -4.33
C GLY A 33 -14.32 16.44 -3.52
N VAL A 34 -14.18 15.29 -4.18
CA VAL A 34 -14.22 13.96 -3.54
C VAL A 34 -12.86 13.55 -2.98
N MET A 35 -11.76 13.85 -3.66
CA MET A 35 -10.41 13.44 -3.27
C MET A 35 -10.03 13.87 -1.85
N PRO A 36 -10.24 15.13 -1.42
CA PRO A 36 -9.93 15.53 -0.04
C PRO A 36 -10.70 14.71 0.99
N VAL A 37 -11.97 14.38 0.70
CA VAL A 37 -12.81 13.61 1.62
C VAL A 37 -12.39 12.14 1.67
N LEU A 38 -11.98 11.55 0.54
CA LEU A 38 -11.41 10.21 0.47
C LEU A 38 -10.11 10.12 1.29
N TYR A 39 -9.22 11.11 1.15
CA TYR A 39 -7.96 11.18 1.88
C TYR A 39 -8.14 11.23 3.39
N GLU A 40 -9.16 11.94 3.89
CA GLU A 40 -9.48 11.90 5.32
C GLU A 40 -9.90 10.49 5.79
N GLN A 41 -10.49 9.66 4.91
CA GLN A 41 -10.84 8.29 5.28
C GLN A 41 -9.63 7.35 5.34
N ALA A 42 -8.49 7.74 4.76
CA ALA A 42 -7.25 6.95 4.78
C ALA A 42 -6.39 7.20 6.03
N LYS A 43 -6.71 8.22 6.83
CA LYS A 43 -5.98 8.57 8.06
C LYS A 43 -6.49 7.78 9.26
N ILE A 44 -5.58 7.47 10.18
CA ILE A 44 -5.95 6.91 11.50
C ILE A 44 -6.74 7.96 12.27
N ASP A 45 -7.95 7.62 12.68
CA ASP A 45 -8.77 8.43 13.59
C ASP A 45 -8.66 7.87 15.01
N PRO A 46 -7.94 8.54 15.93
CA PRO A 46 -7.77 8.07 17.30
C PRO A 46 -9.09 7.90 18.05
N SER A 47 -10.16 8.61 17.66
CA SER A 47 -11.48 8.48 18.28
C SER A 47 -12.17 7.14 17.96
N MET A 48 -11.70 6.42 16.92
CA MET A 48 -12.19 5.10 16.52
C MET A 48 -11.31 3.96 17.03
N VAL A 49 -10.31 4.30 17.85
CA VAL A 49 -9.36 3.35 18.43
C VAL A 49 -9.62 3.26 19.92
N ARG A 50 -9.99 2.08 20.39
CA ARG A 50 -10.25 1.81 21.82
C ARG A 50 -9.43 0.63 22.30
N GLU A 51 -8.98 0.70 23.54
CA GLU A 51 -8.34 -0.44 24.21
C GLU A 51 -9.35 -1.10 25.13
N VAL A 52 -9.51 -2.41 24.97
CA VAL A 52 -10.30 -3.25 25.88
C VAL A 52 -9.33 -3.95 26.82
N ASP A 53 -9.49 -3.70 28.11
CA ASP A 53 -8.74 -4.38 29.16
C ASP A 53 -9.31 -5.78 29.38
N LEU A 54 -8.47 -6.79 29.23
CA LEU A 54 -8.76 -8.21 29.44
C LEU A 54 -7.94 -8.75 30.63
N GLY A 55 -7.64 -7.90 31.62
CA GLY A 55 -6.85 -8.21 32.81
C GLY A 55 -5.35 -8.06 32.56
N PRO A 56 -4.54 -9.15 32.51
CA PRO A 56 -3.12 -9.04 32.17
C PRO A 56 -2.88 -8.70 30.70
N PHE A 57 -3.92 -8.68 29.85
CA PHE A 57 -3.82 -8.38 28.43
C PHE A 57 -4.63 -7.14 28.07
N LYS A 58 -4.09 -6.30 27.18
CA LYS A 58 -4.83 -5.21 26.55
C LYS A 58 -5.06 -5.53 25.08
N HIS A 59 -6.29 -5.41 24.61
CA HIS A 59 -6.65 -5.62 23.21
C HIS A 59 -7.08 -4.30 22.57
N LYS A 60 -6.29 -3.83 21.60
CA LYS A 60 -6.59 -2.64 20.82
C LYS A 60 -7.59 -2.98 19.70
N ILE A 61 -8.73 -2.32 19.69
CA ILE A 61 -9.76 -2.42 18.66
C ILE A 61 -9.77 -1.11 17.87
N ASP A 62 -9.56 -1.23 16.56
CA ASP A 62 -9.59 -0.12 15.61
C ASP A 62 -10.83 -0.25 14.72
N ASP A 63 -11.90 0.44 15.10
CA ASP A 63 -13.18 0.46 14.37
C ASP A 63 -13.06 1.19 13.01
N GLY A 64 -11.96 1.91 12.76
CA GLY A 64 -11.68 2.62 11.51
C GLY A 64 -10.85 1.82 10.50
N LEU A 65 -10.31 0.66 10.88
CA LEU A 65 -9.36 -0.11 10.07
C LEU A 65 -9.90 -0.47 8.68
N GLU A 66 -11.11 -1.04 8.63
CA GLU A 66 -11.75 -1.46 7.37
C GLU A 66 -12.07 -0.27 6.45
N LEU A 67 -12.33 0.91 7.01
CA LEU A 67 -12.55 2.13 6.25
C LEU A 67 -11.25 2.62 5.61
N ARG A 68 -10.15 2.62 6.37
CA ARG A 68 -8.82 3.01 5.84
C ARG A 68 -8.36 2.08 4.73
N LYS A 69 -8.50 0.77 4.94
CA LYS A 69 -8.21 -0.24 3.91
C LYS A 69 -8.97 0.04 2.62
N ALA A 70 -10.29 0.23 2.71
CA ALA A 70 -11.13 0.55 1.55
C ALA A 70 -10.71 1.88 0.88
N ALA A 71 -10.23 2.87 1.64
CA ALA A 71 -9.76 4.13 1.09
C ALA A 71 -8.48 3.96 0.25
N PHE A 72 -7.49 3.19 0.74
CA PHE A 72 -6.28 2.90 -0.04
C PHE A 72 -6.56 2.04 -1.27
N GLU A 73 -7.47 1.06 -1.18
CA GLU A 73 -7.93 0.30 -2.34
C GLU A 73 -8.59 1.22 -3.38
N CYS A 74 -9.44 2.15 -2.94
CA CYS A 74 -10.07 3.15 -3.81
C CYS A 74 -9.04 4.06 -4.49
N MET A 75 -8.01 4.50 -3.77
CA MET A 75 -6.91 5.29 -4.36
C MET A 75 -6.22 4.51 -5.49
N GLY A 76 -5.98 3.21 -5.31
CA GLY A 76 -5.43 2.36 -6.35
C GLY A 76 -6.32 2.25 -7.59
N VAL A 77 -7.64 2.12 -7.40
CA VAL A 77 -8.61 2.09 -8.51
C VAL A 77 -8.65 3.43 -9.25
N LEU A 78 -8.61 4.54 -8.52
CA LEU A 78 -8.62 5.89 -9.10
C LEU A 78 -7.34 6.18 -9.88
N LEU A 79 -6.20 5.67 -9.42
CA LEU A 79 -4.93 5.75 -10.14
C LEU A 79 -5.01 5.03 -11.50
N ASP A 80 -5.63 3.86 -11.56
CA ASP A 80 -5.80 3.12 -12.82
C ASP A 80 -6.82 3.81 -13.75
N ALA A 81 -7.95 4.24 -13.20
CA ALA A 81 -9.07 4.77 -13.97
C ALA A 81 -8.87 6.22 -14.44
N CYS A 82 -8.21 7.06 -13.63
CA CYS A 82 -8.19 8.51 -13.79
C CYS A 82 -6.82 9.14 -13.42
N PRO A 83 -5.67 8.64 -13.91
CA PRO A 83 -4.34 9.05 -13.43
C PRO A 83 -4.08 10.56 -13.58
N ASN A 84 -4.60 11.18 -14.64
CA ASN A 84 -4.44 12.62 -14.91
C ASN A 84 -5.19 13.54 -13.92
N ARG A 85 -5.99 12.98 -13.01
CA ARG A 85 -6.71 13.73 -11.96
C ARG A 85 -6.09 13.54 -10.58
N ILE A 86 -5.01 12.78 -10.48
CA ILE A 86 -4.36 12.45 -9.22
C ILE A 86 -3.29 13.49 -8.90
N ASP A 87 -3.38 14.05 -7.70
CA ASP A 87 -2.24 14.72 -7.07
C ASP A 87 -1.33 13.66 -6.43
N PHE A 88 -0.21 13.39 -7.11
CA PHE A 88 0.77 12.40 -6.69
C PHE A 88 1.45 12.77 -5.37
N SER A 89 1.63 14.06 -5.06
CA SER A 89 2.26 14.45 -3.78
C SER A 89 1.39 14.04 -2.60
N SER A 90 0.08 14.33 -2.65
CA SER A 90 -0.86 13.91 -1.61
C SER A 90 -1.00 12.39 -1.51
N HIS A 91 -1.00 11.67 -2.65
CA HIS A 91 -1.02 10.20 -2.65
C HIS A 91 0.21 9.62 -1.96
N LEU A 92 1.40 10.11 -2.29
CA LEU A 92 2.66 9.61 -1.72
C LEU A 92 2.74 9.84 -0.21
N ARG A 93 2.28 11.00 0.29
CA ARG A 93 2.23 11.28 1.74
C ARG A 93 1.29 10.32 2.47
N LEU A 94 0.11 10.04 1.91
CA LEU A 94 -0.80 9.08 2.51
C LEU A 94 -0.25 7.66 2.42
N LEU A 95 0.36 7.30 1.30
CA LEU A 95 1.00 6.02 1.11
C LEU A 95 2.10 5.77 2.15
N GLU A 96 2.95 6.76 2.43
CA GLU A 96 3.96 6.70 3.49
C GLU A 96 3.33 6.37 4.86
N SER A 97 2.20 7.00 5.20
CA SER A 97 1.45 6.68 6.43
C SER A 97 0.86 5.27 6.39
N GLY A 98 0.29 4.85 5.26
CA GLY A 98 -0.34 3.54 5.10
C GLY A 98 0.65 2.37 5.14
N LEU A 99 1.88 2.57 4.66
CA LEU A 99 2.99 1.60 4.79
C LEU A 99 3.43 1.36 6.25
N GLN A 100 3.07 2.27 7.15
CA GLN A 100 3.35 2.19 8.59
C GLN A 100 2.14 1.74 9.42
N ASP A 101 0.97 1.56 8.79
CA ASP A 101 -0.29 1.22 9.46
C ASP A 101 -0.38 -0.31 9.73
N HIS A 102 -1.58 -0.77 10.11
CA HIS A 102 -1.91 -2.16 10.34
C HIS A 102 -1.65 -3.02 9.09
N TYR A 103 -1.41 -4.31 9.33
CA TYR A 103 -1.18 -5.33 8.30
C TYR A 103 -2.15 -5.22 7.12
N ASP A 104 -3.45 -5.11 7.38
CA ASP A 104 -4.49 -5.06 6.34
C ASP A 104 -4.48 -3.79 5.49
N VAL A 105 -3.86 -2.72 5.98
CA VAL A 105 -3.69 -1.44 5.24
C VAL A 105 -2.36 -1.42 4.49
N LYS A 106 -1.30 -2.02 5.03
CA LYS A 106 -0.01 -2.15 4.32
C LYS A 106 -0.15 -2.91 3.01
N MET A 107 -0.97 -3.95 2.97
CA MET A 107 -1.18 -4.77 1.77
C MET A 107 -1.65 -3.96 0.54
N PRO A 108 -2.77 -3.19 0.60
CA PRO A 108 -3.15 -2.33 -0.51
C PRO A 108 -2.14 -1.19 -0.76
N CYS A 109 -1.41 -0.73 0.25
CA CYS A 109 -0.34 0.26 0.06
C CYS A 109 0.82 -0.27 -0.78
N HIS A 110 1.28 -1.51 -0.58
CA HIS A 110 2.30 -2.13 -1.43
C HIS A 110 1.83 -2.22 -2.89
N SER A 111 0.58 -2.65 -3.10
CA SER A 111 -0.03 -2.71 -4.43
C SER A 111 -0.10 -1.32 -5.08
N LEU A 112 -0.53 -0.31 -4.33
CA LEU A 112 -0.57 1.08 -4.77
C LEU A 112 0.81 1.60 -5.15
N LEU A 113 1.84 1.37 -4.32
CA LEU A 113 3.22 1.76 -4.63
C LEU A 113 3.73 1.11 -5.93
N ALA A 114 3.45 -0.18 -6.11
CA ALA A 114 3.86 -0.89 -7.33
C ALA A 114 3.22 -0.29 -8.58
N LYS A 115 1.94 0.08 -8.52
CA LYS A 115 1.22 0.77 -9.61
C LYS A 115 1.76 2.18 -9.85
N MET A 116 1.97 2.96 -8.79
CA MET A 116 2.51 4.33 -8.89
C MET A 116 3.89 4.34 -9.53
N SER A 117 4.71 3.33 -9.25
CA SER A 117 6.05 3.18 -9.85
C SER A 117 6.01 3.02 -11.37
N GLN A 118 4.89 2.55 -11.91
CA GLN A 118 4.68 2.40 -13.36
C GLN A 118 4.00 3.63 -13.97
N VAL A 119 2.98 4.17 -13.28
CA VAL A 119 2.17 5.29 -13.79
C VAL A 119 2.91 6.64 -13.67
N ALA A 120 3.62 6.85 -12.58
CA ALA A 120 4.30 8.12 -12.26
C ALA A 120 5.68 7.86 -11.61
N PRO A 121 6.63 7.26 -12.36
CA PRO A 121 7.95 6.92 -11.84
C PRO A 121 8.73 8.13 -11.31
N GLY A 122 8.61 9.30 -11.96
CA GLY A 122 9.30 10.53 -11.55
C GLY A 122 8.92 11.01 -10.15
N PRO A 123 7.62 11.26 -9.87
CA PRO A 123 7.15 11.59 -8.52
C PRO A 123 7.53 10.55 -7.46
N VAL A 124 7.44 9.25 -7.78
CA VAL A 124 7.85 8.18 -6.85
C VAL A 124 9.33 8.28 -6.54
N LEU A 125 10.20 8.42 -7.56
CA LEU A 125 11.65 8.54 -7.37
C LEU A 125 12.02 9.75 -6.51
N ALA A 126 11.31 10.88 -6.67
CA ALA A 126 11.57 12.11 -5.94
C ALA A 126 11.29 12.01 -4.42
N GLU A 127 10.32 11.19 -4.02
CA GLU A 127 9.94 11.01 -2.60
C GLU A 127 10.39 9.64 -2.04
N LEU A 128 11.14 8.86 -2.81
CA LEU A 128 11.46 7.47 -2.49
C LEU A 128 12.21 7.30 -1.16
N ASP A 129 13.05 8.28 -0.79
CA ASP A 129 13.81 8.27 0.47
C ASP A 129 12.90 8.06 1.70
N ARG A 130 11.70 8.65 1.68
CA ARG A 130 10.72 8.53 2.77
C ARG A 130 10.06 7.16 2.84
N LEU A 131 9.96 6.47 1.70
CA LEU A 131 9.30 5.17 1.60
C LEU A 131 10.25 4.02 1.97
N VAL A 132 11.57 4.24 1.92
CA VAL A 132 12.58 3.23 2.25
C VAL A 132 12.43 2.71 3.67
N GLU A 133 12.31 3.58 4.67
CA GLU A 133 12.24 3.17 6.07
C GLU A 133 10.99 2.31 6.37
N PRO A 134 9.75 2.71 5.98
CA PRO A 134 8.56 1.85 6.12
C PRO A 134 8.68 0.48 5.46
N LEU A 135 9.27 0.42 4.26
CA LEU A 135 9.49 -0.85 3.53
C LEU A 135 10.50 -1.73 4.28
N ALA A 136 11.61 -1.16 4.73
CA ALA A 136 12.62 -1.88 5.50
C ALA A 136 12.06 -2.44 6.81
N LYS A 137 11.30 -1.64 7.57
CA LYS A 137 10.62 -2.09 8.80
C LYS A 137 9.69 -3.27 8.53
N THR A 138 9.00 -3.26 7.39
CA THR A 138 8.09 -4.34 7.01
C THR A 138 8.84 -5.63 6.66
N LEU A 139 9.96 -5.55 5.93
CA LEU A 139 10.78 -6.72 5.58
C LEU A 139 11.57 -7.29 6.77
N MET A 140 11.92 -6.45 7.74
CA MET A 140 12.73 -6.81 8.90
C MET A 140 11.89 -7.07 10.16
N ALA A 141 10.56 -7.08 10.05
CA ALA A 141 9.67 -7.31 11.17
C ALA A 141 9.95 -8.70 11.80
N PRO A 142 10.31 -8.78 13.09
CA PRO A 142 10.66 -10.05 13.71
C PRO A 142 9.42 -10.91 13.92
N VAL A 143 9.52 -12.18 13.53
CA VAL A 143 8.52 -13.20 13.87
C VAL A 143 8.91 -13.81 15.21
N LYS A 144 7.98 -13.84 16.16
CA LYS A 144 8.23 -14.44 17.48
C LYS A 144 8.48 -15.94 17.33
N SER A 145 9.37 -16.51 18.14
CA SER A 145 9.58 -17.96 18.18
C SER A 145 8.34 -18.74 18.63
N SER A 146 7.45 -18.10 19.38
CA SER A 146 6.15 -18.63 19.80
C SER A 146 5.01 -18.34 18.82
N ALA A 147 5.31 -17.76 17.65
CA ALA A 147 4.28 -17.41 16.68
C ALA A 147 3.59 -18.68 16.15
N VAL A 148 2.27 -18.65 16.10
CA VAL A 148 1.50 -19.75 15.52
C VAL A 148 1.63 -19.75 14.00
N LYS A 149 1.39 -20.89 13.34
CA LYS A 149 1.54 -21.03 11.88
C LYS A 149 0.81 -19.92 11.10
N GLN A 150 -0.39 -19.54 11.52
CA GLN A 150 -1.15 -18.46 10.88
C GLN A 150 -0.43 -17.10 10.94
N GLU A 151 0.28 -16.78 12.03
CA GLU A 151 1.04 -15.53 12.15
C GLU A 151 2.29 -15.56 11.27
N ILE A 152 2.95 -16.72 11.17
CA ILE A 152 4.10 -16.94 10.30
C ILE A 152 3.69 -16.75 8.83
N ASP A 153 2.64 -17.46 8.40
CA ASP A 153 2.12 -17.39 7.03
C ASP A 153 1.70 -15.96 6.67
N ARG A 154 1.03 -15.26 7.60
CA ARG A 154 0.65 -13.85 7.43
C ARG A 154 1.88 -12.94 7.26
N ASN A 155 2.94 -13.15 8.05
CA ASN A 155 4.17 -12.37 7.91
C ASN A 155 4.87 -12.67 6.57
N GLU A 156 4.87 -13.92 6.13
CA GLU A 156 5.42 -14.33 4.83
C GLU A 156 4.70 -13.68 3.65
N ASP A 157 3.36 -13.60 3.70
CA ASP A 157 2.55 -12.88 2.72
C ASP A 157 2.86 -11.38 2.70
N MET A 158 3.05 -10.78 3.88
CA MET A 158 3.45 -9.37 4.01
C MET A 158 4.81 -9.12 3.35
N ILE A 159 5.80 -9.98 3.61
CA ILE A 159 7.13 -9.89 3.01
C ILE A 159 7.04 -10.00 1.49
N ARG A 160 6.29 -10.99 0.97
CA ARG A 160 6.10 -11.15 -0.48
C ARG A 160 5.45 -9.92 -1.11
N SER A 161 4.39 -9.39 -0.48
CA SER A 161 3.70 -8.19 -0.93
C SER A 161 4.62 -6.97 -0.97
N CYS A 162 5.42 -6.75 0.08
CA CYS A 162 6.42 -5.68 0.13
C CYS A 162 7.49 -5.85 -0.95
N LEU A 163 8.03 -7.05 -1.14
CA LEU A 163 9.05 -7.33 -2.15
C LEU A 163 8.53 -7.13 -3.58
N ARG A 164 7.25 -7.38 -3.86
CA ARG A 164 6.62 -7.04 -5.15
C ARG A 164 6.62 -5.53 -5.41
N ALA A 165 6.36 -4.73 -4.37
CA ALA A 165 6.47 -3.27 -4.48
C ALA A 165 7.92 -2.83 -4.68
N VAL A 166 8.88 -3.40 -3.93
CA VAL A 166 10.31 -3.12 -4.08
C VAL A 166 10.81 -3.47 -5.48
N ASP A 167 10.39 -4.61 -6.03
CA ASP A 167 10.72 -5.01 -7.39
C ASP A 167 10.16 -4.03 -8.43
N ALA A 168 8.91 -3.58 -8.28
CA ALA A 168 8.32 -2.57 -9.15
C ALA A 168 9.08 -1.23 -9.10
N VAL A 169 9.44 -0.75 -7.90
CA VAL A 169 10.26 0.45 -7.71
C VAL A 169 11.65 0.28 -8.32
N SER A 170 12.25 -0.91 -8.23
CA SER A 170 13.57 -1.22 -8.79
C SER A 170 13.64 -1.12 -10.31
N ARG A 171 12.49 -1.03 -11.00
CA ARG A 171 12.40 -0.85 -12.46
C ARG A 171 12.25 0.60 -12.89
N ILE A 172 12.16 1.54 -11.95
CA ILE A 172 12.13 2.98 -12.27
C ILE A 172 13.46 3.36 -12.93
N HIS A 173 13.38 4.12 -14.03
CA HIS A 173 14.58 4.64 -14.68
C HIS A 173 15.32 5.62 -13.76
N ASN A 174 16.64 5.57 -13.72
CA ASN A 174 17.52 6.31 -12.81
C ASN A 174 17.35 5.96 -11.33
N ILE A 175 16.80 4.79 -10.98
CA ILE A 175 16.68 4.36 -9.58
C ILE A 175 18.04 4.29 -8.86
N GLU A 176 19.11 4.04 -9.58
CA GLU A 176 20.48 3.97 -9.07
C GLU A 176 21.02 5.30 -8.54
N THR A 177 20.41 6.43 -8.93
CA THR A 177 20.78 7.75 -8.40
C THR A 177 20.24 7.98 -6.99
N ASN A 178 19.24 7.19 -6.56
CA ASN A 178 18.70 7.28 -5.22
C ASN A 178 19.56 6.49 -4.22
N ALA A 179 20.37 7.21 -3.43
CA ALA A 179 21.31 6.62 -2.49
C ALA A 179 20.62 5.84 -1.35
N ALA A 180 19.47 6.31 -0.86
CA ALA A 180 18.72 5.66 0.22
C ALA A 180 18.20 4.29 -0.23
N PHE A 181 17.58 4.22 -1.41
CA PHE A 181 17.08 2.98 -1.99
C PHE A 181 18.21 2.02 -2.36
N LYS A 182 19.30 2.52 -2.93
CA LYS A 182 20.50 1.71 -3.19
C LYS A 182 21.04 1.09 -1.90
N GLY A 183 21.17 1.89 -0.84
CA GLY A 183 21.57 1.42 0.48
C GLY A 183 20.63 0.36 1.04
N PHE A 184 19.32 0.57 0.93
CA PHE A 184 18.30 -0.40 1.33
C PHE A 184 18.40 -1.72 0.55
N MET A 185 18.58 -1.66 -0.76
CA MET A 185 18.74 -2.84 -1.59
C MET A 185 19.98 -3.65 -1.20
N THR A 186 21.13 -3.00 -0.96
CA THR A 186 22.37 -3.68 -0.57
C THR A 186 22.32 -4.18 0.87
N ASN A 187 21.80 -3.37 1.80
CA ASN A 187 21.92 -3.65 3.23
C ASN A 187 20.80 -4.51 3.80
N THR A 188 19.64 -4.55 3.15
CA THR A 188 18.45 -5.27 3.63
C THR A 188 18.00 -6.33 2.62
N VAL A 189 17.67 -5.93 1.38
CA VAL A 189 16.96 -6.80 0.43
C VAL A 189 17.88 -7.88 -0.18
N SER A 190 19.13 -7.53 -0.48
CA SER A 190 20.11 -8.43 -1.12
C SER A 190 20.83 -9.34 -0.12
N LYS A 191 20.24 -9.57 1.07
CA LYS A 191 20.83 -10.42 2.11
C LYS A 191 19.89 -11.56 2.49
N GLY A 192 20.50 -12.68 2.85
CA GLY A 192 19.83 -13.81 3.48
C GLY A 192 18.59 -14.29 2.70
N PRO A 193 17.49 -14.62 3.37
CA PRO A 193 16.30 -15.19 2.73
C PRO A 193 15.55 -14.20 1.83
N LEU A 194 15.70 -12.89 2.03
CA LEU A 194 15.00 -11.87 1.23
C LEU A 194 15.48 -11.85 -0.23
N GLN A 195 16.78 -12.06 -0.45
CA GLN A 195 17.34 -12.11 -1.80
C GLN A 195 16.73 -13.24 -2.63
N ALA A 196 16.61 -14.43 -2.03
CA ALA A 196 15.99 -15.59 -2.68
C ALA A 196 14.51 -15.33 -3.00
N LYS A 197 13.75 -14.77 -2.05
CA LYS A 197 12.34 -14.41 -2.26
C LYS A 197 12.17 -13.36 -3.36
N LEU A 198 13.04 -12.34 -3.41
CA LEU A 198 13.01 -11.34 -4.47
C LEU A 198 13.30 -11.97 -5.83
N LYS A 199 14.22 -12.92 -5.91
CA LYS A 199 14.50 -13.67 -7.15
C LYS A 199 13.26 -14.40 -7.64
N THR A 200 12.56 -15.13 -6.76
CA THR A 200 11.30 -15.80 -7.12
C THR A 200 10.25 -14.82 -7.61
N ILE A 201 10.09 -13.67 -6.96
CA ILE A 201 9.14 -12.63 -7.41
C ILE A 201 9.47 -12.12 -8.82
N LYS A 202 10.77 -11.97 -9.14
CA LYS A 202 11.21 -11.56 -10.49
C LYS A 202 10.93 -12.63 -11.53
N GLU A 203 11.08 -13.90 -11.18
CA GLU A 203 10.76 -15.05 -12.04
C GLU A 203 9.24 -15.12 -12.30
N GLU A 204 8.41 -15.09 -11.25
CA GLU A 204 6.93 -15.05 -11.35
C GLU A 204 6.45 -13.91 -12.28
N ARG A 205 7.04 -12.71 -12.14
CA ARG A 205 6.72 -11.56 -12.98
C ARG A 205 7.10 -11.81 -14.44
N ALA A 206 8.30 -12.34 -14.70
CA ALA A 206 8.76 -12.61 -16.06
C ALA A 206 7.88 -13.64 -16.78
N GLU A 207 7.39 -14.65 -16.05
CA GLU A 207 6.42 -15.63 -16.56
C GLU A 207 5.08 -14.97 -16.90
N ALA A 208 4.57 -14.08 -16.03
CA ALA A 208 3.33 -13.34 -16.28
C ALA A 208 3.44 -12.37 -17.48
N GLU A 209 4.57 -11.69 -17.63
CA GLU A 209 4.83 -10.79 -18.76
C GLU A 209 5.01 -11.57 -20.08
N GLY A 210 5.66 -12.74 -20.04
CA GLY A 210 5.87 -13.60 -21.21
C GLY A 210 4.58 -14.27 -21.73
N THR A 211 3.67 -14.65 -20.84
CA THR A 211 2.38 -15.25 -21.20
C THR A 211 1.37 -14.23 -21.77
N GLY A 212 1.50 -12.95 -21.41
CA GLY A 212 0.66 -11.85 -21.93
C GLY A 212 0.95 -11.44 -23.38
N LEU A 213 2.08 -11.85 -23.96
CA LEU A 213 2.43 -11.61 -25.37
C LEU A 213 1.87 -12.67 -26.32
N THR A 214 1.25 -13.73 -25.78
CA THR A 214 0.68 -14.86 -26.53
C THR A 214 -0.85 -14.90 -26.57
N GLN A 215 -1.53 -13.84 -26.12
CA GLN A 215 -2.99 -13.65 -26.27
C GLN A 215 -3.27 -12.36 -27.04
#